data_AF-A0A8I1KEG8-F1
#
_entry.id   AF-A0A8I1KEG8-F1
#
_cell.length_a   1.000
_cell.length_b   1.000
_cell.length_c   1.000
_cell.angle_alpha   90.00
_cell.angle_beta   90.00
_cell.angle_gamma   90.00
#
_symmetry.space_group_name_H-M   'P 1'
#
loop_
_entity.id
_entity.type
_entity.pdbx_description
1 polymer ?
#
loop_
_entity_poly.entity_id
_entity_poly.type
_entity_poly.pdbx_seq_one_letter_code
_entity_poly.pdbx_strand_id
1 'polypeptide(L)'
;MQGIIRINDKTTHGGTVIEGSSGVKFMGLEVACMKDKVTCPMHGQTFIAEGDEGSKINGKPVALHGHRCGCGCTLISSLFVAGKR
;
A
#
# COMPACT_ATOMS: atom_id res chain seq x y z
N MET A 1 5.90 13.31 6.04
CA MET A 1 6.50 12.36 5.08
C MET A 1 5.61 11.13 5.02
N GLN A 2 4.98 10.85 3.89
CA GLN A 2 4.14 9.66 3.72
C GLN A 2 4.99 8.54 3.13
N GLY A 3 5.16 7.46 3.89
CA GLY A 3 5.92 6.28 3.47
C GLY A 3 5.23 5.55 2.31
N ILE A 4 6.00 5.05 1.34
CA ILE A 4 5.49 4.17 0.29
C ILE A 4 5.06 2.83 0.90
N ILE A 5 3.90 2.31 0.48
CA ILE A 5 3.42 0.99 0.88
C ILE A 5 3.99 -0.08 -0.06
N ARG A 6 4.35 -1.22 0.49
CA ARG A 6 4.95 -2.35 -0.22
C ARG A 6 4.26 -3.65 0.17
N ILE A 7 4.56 -4.70 -0.58
CA ILE A 7 4.15 -6.06 -0.20
C ILE A 7 4.68 -6.39 1.19
N ASN A 8 3.85 -7.08 1.99
CA ASN A 8 4.04 -7.39 3.41
C ASN A 8 3.88 -6.22 4.40
N ASP A 9 3.57 -4.99 3.94
CA ASP A 9 3.22 -3.93 4.88
C ASP A 9 1.92 -4.23 5.62
N LYS A 10 1.82 -3.69 6.84
CA LYS A 10 0.72 -3.95 7.76
C LYS A 10 -0.42 -2.98 7.54
N THR A 11 -1.59 -3.32 8.06
CA THR A 11 -2.73 -2.40 8.18
C THR A 11 -3.12 -2.21 9.62
N THR A 12 -3.88 -1.16 9.91
CA THR A 12 -4.39 -0.87 11.27
C THR A 12 -5.27 -1.97 11.84
N HIS A 13 -5.94 -2.75 11.01
CA HIS A 13 -6.72 -3.92 11.44
C HIS A 13 -5.87 -5.21 11.59
N GLY A 14 -4.55 -5.12 11.52
CA GLY A 14 -3.64 -6.28 11.62
C GLY A 14 -3.51 -7.11 10.34
N GLY A 15 -4.08 -6.62 9.24
CA GLY A 15 -3.95 -7.20 7.90
C GLY A 15 -2.60 -6.94 7.23
N THR A 16 -2.39 -7.51 6.05
CA THR A 16 -1.15 -7.33 5.28
C THR A 16 -1.40 -7.16 3.78
N VAL A 17 -0.55 -6.38 3.13
CA VAL A 17 -0.55 -6.26 1.68
C VAL A 17 0.05 -7.52 1.07
N ILE A 18 -0.69 -8.17 0.18
CA ILE A 18 -0.28 -9.45 -0.42
C ILE A 18 0.05 -9.33 -1.90
N GLU A 19 -0.31 -8.22 -2.54
CA GLU A 19 -0.07 -7.96 -3.95
C GLU A 19 0.59 -6.60 -4.11
N GLY A 20 1.51 -6.50 -5.07
CA GLY A 20 2.18 -5.27 -5.43
C GLY A 20 2.31 -5.15 -6.94
N SER A 21 2.69 -3.97 -7.40
CA SER A 21 2.91 -3.70 -8.82
C SER A 21 4.23 -4.32 -9.28
N SER A 22 4.15 -5.45 -9.98
CA SER A 22 5.30 -6.09 -10.60
C SER A 22 5.96 -5.15 -11.60
N GLY A 23 7.23 -4.82 -11.34
CA GLY A 23 8.05 -3.93 -12.17
C GLY A 23 8.71 -2.80 -11.40
N VAL A 24 8.18 -2.41 -10.22
CA VAL A 24 8.84 -1.44 -9.36
C VAL A 24 9.02 -1.99 -7.96
N LYS A 25 10.29 -2.18 -7.61
CA LYS A 25 10.71 -2.66 -6.31
C LYS A 25 11.38 -1.52 -5.55
N PHE A 26 10.88 -1.21 -4.36
CA PHE A 26 11.47 -0.23 -3.47
C PHE A 26 12.16 -0.94 -2.29
N MET A 27 13.49 -0.79 -2.23
CA MET A 27 14.37 -1.58 -1.35
C MET A 27 14.14 -3.09 -1.48
N GLY A 28 13.97 -3.59 -2.71
CA GLY A 28 13.83 -5.02 -3.02
C GLY A 28 12.41 -5.60 -2.90
N LEU A 29 11.44 -4.84 -2.38
CA LEU A 29 10.03 -5.25 -2.25
C LEU A 29 9.15 -4.52 -3.25
N GLU A 30 8.16 -5.21 -3.81
CA GLU A 30 7.20 -4.62 -4.76
C GLU A 30 6.35 -3.54 -4.09
N VAL A 31 6.18 -2.42 -4.79
CA VAL A 31 5.37 -1.29 -4.31
C VAL A 31 3.89 -1.58 -4.52
N ALA A 32 3.10 -1.36 -3.48
CA ALA A 32 1.66 -1.48 -3.52
C ALA A 32 1.03 -0.26 -4.18
N CYS A 33 0.06 -0.50 -5.04
CA CYS A 33 -0.67 0.50 -5.80
C CYS A 33 -2.18 0.38 -5.52
N MET A 34 -2.92 1.41 -5.89
CA MET A 34 -4.38 1.36 -5.87
C MET A 34 -4.89 0.12 -6.63
N LYS A 35 -5.90 -0.53 -6.05
CA LYS A 35 -6.49 -1.81 -6.47
C LYS A 35 -5.67 -3.07 -6.20
N ASP A 36 -4.48 -2.96 -5.59
CA ASP A 36 -3.75 -4.16 -5.16
C ASP A 36 -4.44 -4.81 -3.94
N LYS A 37 -4.28 -6.13 -3.82
CA LYS A 37 -4.94 -6.94 -2.79
C LYS A 37 -4.27 -6.81 -1.42
N VAL A 38 -5.12 -6.72 -0.40
CA VAL A 38 -4.75 -6.62 1.00
C VAL A 38 -5.62 -7.57 1.80
N THR A 39 -5.00 -8.41 2.63
CA THR A 39 -5.73 -9.26 3.57
C THR A 39 -6.07 -8.46 4.81
N CYS A 40 -7.29 -8.60 5.32
CA CYS A 40 -7.73 -8.06 6.59
C CYS A 40 -8.28 -9.21 7.44
N PRO A 41 -7.75 -9.49 8.63
CA PRO A 41 -8.23 -10.59 9.47
C PRO A 41 -9.67 -10.38 9.97
N MET A 42 -10.17 -9.14 9.96
CA MET A 42 -11.53 -8.83 10.40
C MET A 42 -12.60 -8.97 9.30
N HIS A 43 -12.24 -8.70 8.03
CA HIS A 43 -13.20 -8.63 6.92
C HIS A 43 -12.89 -9.61 5.77
N GLY A 44 -11.72 -10.25 5.76
CA GLY A 44 -11.27 -11.11 4.68
C GLY A 44 -10.35 -10.39 3.68
N GLN A 45 -10.39 -10.80 2.41
CA GLN A 45 -9.59 -10.16 1.36
C GLN A 45 -10.22 -8.84 0.90
N THR A 46 -9.38 -7.83 0.74
CA THR A 46 -9.76 -6.45 0.46
C THR A 46 -8.78 -5.87 -0.58
N PHE A 47 -8.98 -4.63 -0.99
CA PHE A 47 -8.11 -3.95 -1.95
C PHE A 47 -7.80 -2.53 -1.49
N ILE A 48 -6.71 -1.97 -2.01
CA ILE A 48 -6.35 -0.57 -1.75
C ILE A 48 -7.31 0.34 -2.52
N ALA A 49 -8.08 1.16 -1.80
CA ALA A 49 -9.07 2.07 -2.39
C ALA A 49 -8.46 3.41 -2.76
N GLU A 50 -7.44 3.87 -2.02
CA GLU A 50 -6.80 5.18 -2.22
C GLU A 50 -5.36 5.06 -2.72
N GLY A 51 -4.97 5.93 -3.65
CA GLY A 51 -3.62 6.02 -4.20
C GLY A 51 -3.22 7.47 -4.48
N ASP A 52 -1.93 7.74 -4.51
CA ASP A 52 -1.38 9.07 -4.80
C ASP A 52 -1.27 9.25 -6.31
N GLU A 53 -1.99 10.22 -6.85
CA GLU A 53 -1.90 10.55 -8.27
C GLU A 53 -0.60 11.25 -8.65
N GLY A 54 0.09 11.86 -7.67
CA GLY A 54 1.40 12.47 -7.88
C GLY A 54 2.51 11.45 -8.12
N SER A 55 2.30 10.21 -7.70
CA SER A 55 3.26 9.11 -7.79
C SER A 55 2.57 7.92 -8.45
N LYS A 56 2.68 7.82 -9.79
CA LYS A 56 2.10 6.71 -10.56
C LYS A 56 3.19 5.75 -11.00
N ILE A 57 3.01 4.47 -10.72
CA ILE A 57 3.85 3.37 -11.20
C ILE A 57 3.06 2.60 -12.23
N ASN A 58 3.61 2.48 -13.46
CA ASN A 58 2.95 1.76 -14.56
C ASN A 58 1.50 2.25 -14.80
N GLY A 59 1.25 3.55 -14.61
CA GLY A 59 -0.08 4.16 -14.74
C GLY A 59 -1.03 3.93 -13.55
N LYS A 60 -0.64 3.14 -12.54
CA LYS A 60 -1.40 2.96 -11.30
C LYS A 60 -0.90 3.92 -10.22
N PRO A 61 -1.79 4.62 -9.49
CA PRO A 61 -1.38 5.49 -8.39
C PRO A 61 -0.86 4.67 -7.20
N VAL A 62 0.25 5.11 -6.63
CA VAL A 62 0.96 4.39 -5.56
C VAL A 62 0.24 4.55 -4.24
N ALA A 63 0.16 3.47 -3.47
CA ALA A 63 -0.40 3.51 -2.13
C ALA A 63 0.62 4.06 -1.14
N LEU A 64 0.19 5.02 -0.32
CA LEU A 64 1.03 5.65 0.70
C LEU A 64 0.50 5.38 2.11
N HIS A 65 1.35 5.63 3.10
CA HIS A 65 0.98 5.54 4.50
C HIS A 65 -0.24 6.40 4.81
N GLY A 66 -1.22 5.79 5.47
CA GLY A 66 -2.48 6.43 5.85
C GLY A 66 -3.59 6.28 4.81
N HIS A 67 -3.30 5.76 3.61
CA HIS A 67 -4.33 5.48 2.61
C HIS A 67 -5.28 4.38 3.07
N ARG A 68 -6.54 4.50 2.66
CA ARG A 68 -7.59 3.54 2.99
C ARG A 68 -7.66 2.39 2.00
N CYS A 69 -7.99 1.22 2.55
CA CYS A 69 -8.45 0.07 1.79
C CYS A 69 -9.99 0.09 1.69
N GLY A 70 -10.54 -0.70 0.78
CA GLY A 70 -11.99 -0.87 0.62
C GLY A 70 -12.70 -1.40 1.89
N CYS A 71 -11.92 -1.96 2.82
CA CYS A 71 -12.38 -2.40 4.14
C CYS A 71 -12.56 -1.27 5.16
N GLY A 72 -12.10 -0.06 4.85
CA GLY A 72 -12.02 1.07 5.79
C GLY A 72 -10.75 1.08 6.64
N CYS A 73 -9.96 0.00 6.62
CA CYS A 73 -8.64 -0.06 7.22
C CYS A 73 -7.65 0.88 6.53
N THR A 74 -6.62 1.30 7.26
CA THR A 74 -5.54 2.16 6.74
C THR A 74 -4.21 1.43 6.65
N LEU A 75 -3.43 1.77 5.64
CA LEU A 75 -2.13 1.17 5.33
C LEU A 75 -1.02 1.76 6.21
N ILE A 76 -0.17 0.90 6.76
CA ILE A 76 0.96 1.24 7.61
C ILE A 76 2.25 0.88 6.87
N SER A 77 2.99 1.90 6.44
CA SER A 77 4.29 1.69 5.80
C SER A 77 5.31 1.24 6.84
N SER A 78 6.09 0.22 6.54
CA SER A 78 7.26 -0.13 7.36
C SER A 78 8.41 0.87 7.19
N LEU A 79 8.32 1.80 6.23
CA LEU A 79 9.36 2.77 5.93
C LEU A 79 9.06 4.08 6.67
N PHE A 80 9.68 4.25 7.84
CA PHE A 80 9.62 5.49 8.61
C PHE A 80 10.24 6.70 7.88
N VAL A 81 11.11 6.47 6.88
CA VAL A 81 11.90 7.50 6.19
C VAL A 81 11.91 7.29 4.67
N ALA A 82 10.75 7.18 4.03
CA ALA A 82 10.67 7.15 2.57
C ALA A 82 9.41 7.86 2.06
N GLY A 83 9.35 9.18 2.23
CA GLY A 83 8.24 10.00 1.75
C GLY A 83 8.70 11.36 1.25
N LYS A 84 8.02 11.87 0.22
CA LYS A 84 8.30 13.13 -0.49
C LYS A 84 8.54 14.28 0.49
N ARG A 85 9.65 15.00 0.29
CA ARG A 85 9.97 16.26 0.99
C ARG A 85 9.14 17.39 0.39
#